data_AF-A0A9D9I4P7-F1
#
_entry.id   AF-A0A9D9I4P7-F1
#
_cell.length_a   1.000
_cell.length_b   1.000
_cell.length_c   1.000
_cell.angle_alpha   90.00
_cell.angle_beta   90.00
_cell.angle_gamma   90.00
#
_symmetry.space_group_name_H-M   'P 1'
#
loop_
_entity.id
_entity.type
_entity.pdbx_description
1 polymer ?
#
loop_
_entity_poly.entity_id
_entity_poly.type
_entity_poly.pdbx_seq_one_letter_code
_entity_poly.pdbx_strand_id
1 'polypeptide(L)'
;MKILNDMPLQQLRELLSEVPWFSLAYIELAKRVSPVGSESVPEMEKAALNVWSRAVLYEITRASAGKKDFADADITESIREELSRAMQATEMEARHRDGQEKNAPAGSDRKVVVIGGDYFSREDLDSLRPEDRIFSFLGRNGAESGDEDDGGTRAVADKPFDDMRFYTETLAEIYADQGYFDRAEDVYSKLILLYPEKSAYFASLIEKLKQ
;
A
#
# COMPACT_ATOMS: atom_id res chain seq x y z
N MET A 1 -9.89 -19.89 -32.67
CA MET A 1 -8.78 -19.79 -31.68
C MET A 1 -7.49 -20.51 -32.10
N LYS A 2 -7.53 -21.69 -32.74
CA LYS A 2 -6.30 -22.41 -33.15
C LYS A 2 -5.32 -21.56 -33.98
N ILE A 3 -5.86 -20.77 -34.91
CA ILE A 3 -5.06 -19.90 -35.80
C ILE A 3 -4.13 -18.95 -35.03
N LEU A 4 -4.57 -18.37 -33.91
CA LEU A 4 -3.75 -17.43 -33.13
C LEU A 4 -2.64 -18.16 -32.38
N ASN A 5 -2.95 -19.33 -31.83
CA ASN A 5 -1.98 -20.15 -31.10
C ASN A 5 -0.90 -20.72 -32.01
N ASP A 6 -1.22 -20.99 -33.29
CA ASP A 6 -0.30 -21.56 -34.28
C ASP A 6 0.56 -20.49 -34.99
N MET A 7 0.23 -19.20 -34.86
CA MET A 7 0.95 -18.10 -35.51
C MET A 7 2.34 -17.86 -34.87
N PRO A 8 3.43 -17.61 -35.63
CA PRO A 8 4.73 -17.25 -35.08
C PRO A 8 4.71 -15.89 -34.36
N LEU A 9 5.60 -15.72 -33.38
CA LEU A 9 5.67 -14.51 -32.54
C LEU A 9 5.87 -13.22 -33.35
N GLN A 10 6.64 -13.30 -34.44
CA GLN A 10 6.90 -12.15 -35.32
C GLN A 10 5.62 -11.66 -36.02
N GLN A 11 4.83 -12.58 -36.56
CA GLN A 11 3.55 -12.26 -37.20
C GLN A 11 2.53 -11.75 -36.18
N LEU A 12 2.58 -12.26 -34.93
CA LEU A 12 1.73 -11.77 -33.86
C LEU A 12 2.05 -10.30 -33.52
N ARG A 13 3.33 -9.93 -33.48
CA ARG A 13 3.76 -8.53 -33.29
C ARG A 13 3.31 -7.63 -34.45
N GLU A 14 3.45 -8.11 -35.67
CA GLU A 14 3.00 -7.40 -36.88
C GLU A 14 1.47 -7.19 -36.88
N LEU A 15 0.71 -8.21 -36.50
CA LEU A 15 -0.74 -8.11 -36.33
C LEU A 15 -1.10 -7.05 -35.27
N LEU A 16 -0.34 -6.97 -34.18
CA LEU A 16 -0.57 -5.99 -33.12
C LEU A 16 -0.16 -4.56 -33.52
N SER A 17 0.78 -4.38 -34.46
CA SER A 17 1.04 -3.06 -35.03
C SER A 17 -0.08 -2.58 -35.93
N GLU A 18 -0.71 -3.49 -36.68
CA GLU A 18 -1.85 -3.17 -37.55
C GLU A 18 -3.15 -3.01 -36.76
N VAL A 19 -3.33 -3.79 -35.70
CA VAL A 19 -4.58 -3.85 -34.93
C VAL A 19 -4.34 -3.73 -33.42
N PRO A 20 -4.01 -2.51 -32.91
CA PRO A 20 -3.65 -2.32 -31.50
C PRO A 20 -4.77 -2.54 -30.48
N TRP A 21 -6.03 -2.66 -30.92
CA TRP A 21 -7.20 -2.88 -30.06
C TRP A 21 -7.55 -4.36 -29.90
N PHE A 22 -6.80 -5.28 -30.53
CA PHE A 22 -7.07 -6.71 -30.46
C PHE A 22 -6.53 -7.34 -29.17
N SER A 23 -7.31 -7.21 -28.10
CA SER A 23 -6.97 -7.66 -26.74
C SER A 23 -6.58 -9.13 -26.63
N LEU A 24 -7.20 -10.02 -27.43
CA LEU A 24 -6.91 -11.45 -27.39
C LEU A 24 -5.50 -11.77 -27.93
N ALA A 25 -4.99 -11.03 -28.91
CA ALA A 25 -3.60 -11.18 -29.37
C ALA A 25 -2.61 -10.72 -28.30
N TYR A 26 -2.92 -9.66 -27.54
CA TYR A 26 -2.06 -9.24 -26.42
C TYR A 26 -2.01 -10.28 -25.31
N ILE A 27 -3.10 -11.02 -25.07
CA ILE A 27 -3.10 -12.13 -24.11
C ILE A 27 -2.20 -13.26 -24.58
N GLU A 28 -2.30 -13.66 -25.86
CA GLU A 28 -1.42 -14.70 -26.42
C GLU A 28 0.04 -14.25 -26.49
N LEU A 29 0.30 -12.98 -26.78
CA LEU A 29 1.63 -12.38 -26.71
C LEU A 29 2.16 -12.50 -25.27
N ALA A 30 1.40 -12.03 -24.28
CA ALA A 30 1.80 -12.06 -22.88
C ALA A 30 2.10 -13.49 -22.39
N LYS A 31 1.31 -14.49 -22.79
CA LYS A 31 1.57 -15.91 -22.47
C LYS A 31 2.92 -16.39 -22.99
N ARG A 32 3.30 -15.98 -24.20
CA ARG A 32 4.56 -16.40 -24.84
C ARG A 32 5.77 -15.62 -24.36
N VAL A 33 5.54 -14.37 -23.99
CA VAL A 33 6.58 -13.40 -23.59
C VAL A 33 6.89 -13.52 -22.10
N SER A 34 5.91 -13.91 -21.26
CA SER A 34 6.10 -14.05 -19.81
C SER A 34 7.27 -14.95 -19.35
N PRO A 35 7.61 -16.07 -20.03
CA PRO A 35 8.76 -16.89 -19.65
C PRO A 35 10.12 -16.21 -19.89
N VAL A 36 10.16 -15.20 -20.76
CA VAL A 36 11.40 -14.45 -21.10
C VAL A 36 11.81 -13.52 -19.96
N GLY A 37 10.90 -13.19 -19.03
CA GLY A 37 11.22 -12.45 -17.81
C GLY A 37 11.46 -10.95 -18.05
N SER A 38 12.63 -10.43 -17.71
CA SER A 38 12.87 -8.97 -17.70
C SER A 38 12.86 -8.32 -19.08
N GLU A 39 13.22 -9.05 -20.14
CA GLU A 39 13.23 -8.51 -21.51
C GLU A 39 11.81 -8.32 -22.06
N SER A 40 10.84 -8.93 -21.39
CA SER A 40 9.44 -9.05 -21.77
C SER A 40 8.58 -7.88 -21.27
N VAL A 41 9.14 -7.01 -20.43
CA VAL A 41 8.44 -5.91 -19.75
C VAL A 41 7.75 -4.92 -20.71
N PRO A 42 8.40 -4.36 -21.76
CA PRO A 42 7.76 -3.34 -22.59
C PRO A 42 6.57 -3.88 -23.39
N GLU A 43 6.59 -5.17 -23.72
CA GLU A 43 5.51 -5.85 -24.42
C GLU A 43 4.34 -6.15 -23.50
N MET A 44 4.64 -6.46 -22.25
CA MET A 44 3.67 -6.69 -21.19
C MET A 44 2.99 -5.39 -20.74
N GLU A 45 3.72 -4.28 -20.74
CA GLU A 45 3.15 -2.93 -20.54
C GLU A 45 2.15 -2.59 -21.66
N LYS A 46 2.53 -2.82 -22.92
CA LYS A 46 1.63 -2.64 -24.06
C LYS A 46 0.39 -3.55 -23.95
N ALA A 47 0.56 -4.78 -23.48
CA ALA A 47 -0.57 -5.67 -23.20
C ALA A 47 -1.46 -5.14 -22.06
N ALA A 48 -0.86 -4.60 -20.99
CA ALA A 48 -1.61 -4.05 -19.85
C ALA A 48 -2.47 -2.84 -20.20
N LEU A 49 -2.12 -2.09 -21.26
CA LEU A 49 -2.92 -0.99 -21.77
C LEU A 49 -4.14 -1.47 -22.58
N ASN A 50 -4.01 -2.59 -23.29
CA ASN A 50 -5.00 -3.02 -24.29
C ASN A 50 -5.84 -4.24 -23.86
N VAL A 51 -5.49 -4.89 -22.75
CA VAL A 51 -6.25 -6.01 -22.18
C VAL A 51 -7.28 -5.49 -21.18
N TRP A 52 -8.49 -6.06 -21.22
CA TRP A 52 -9.63 -5.60 -20.41
C TRP A 52 -9.47 -5.84 -18.90
N SER A 53 -8.58 -6.74 -18.49
CA SER A 53 -8.39 -7.11 -17.09
C SER A 53 -6.93 -7.38 -16.77
N ARG A 54 -6.43 -6.66 -15.76
CA ARG A 54 -5.09 -6.90 -15.19
C ARG A 54 -5.01 -8.22 -14.43
N ALA A 55 -6.13 -8.77 -13.96
CA ALA A 55 -6.15 -10.07 -13.31
C ALA A 55 -5.71 -11.19 -14.27
N VAL A 56 -6.12 -11.10 -15.55
CA VAL A 56 -5.72 -12.07 -16.58
C VAL A 56 -4.20 -12.04 -16.80
N LEU A 57 -3.61 -10.85 -16.90
CA LEU A 57 -2.15 -10.70 -17.04
C LEU A 57 -1.40 -11.12 -15.78
N TYR A 58 -1.97 -10.85 -14.60
CA TYR A 58 -1.43 -11.30 -13.33
C TYR A 58 -1.39 -12.82 -13.24
N GLU A 59 -2.45 -13.51 -13.65
CA GLU A 59 -2.48 -14.98 -13.68
C GLU A 59 -1.43 -15.56 -14.63
N ILE A 60 -1.25 -14.95 -15.80
CA ILE A 60 -0.23 -15.37 -16.78
C ILE A 60 1.18 -15.19 -16.19
N THR A 61 1.48 -14.02 -15.63
CA THR A 61 2.80 -13.72 -15.06
C THR A 61 3.09 -14.57 -13.83
N ARG A 62 2.11 -14.75 -12.95
CA ARG A 62 2.19 -15.64 -11.78
C ARG A 62 2.41 -17.09 -12.18
N ALA A 63 1.68 -17.58 -13.18
CA ALA A 63 1.83 -18.95 -13.67
C ALA A 63 3.24 -19.19 -14.24
N SER A 64 3.79 -18.20 -14.94
CA SER A 64 5.14 -18.29 -15.52
C SER A 64 6.26 -18.09 -14.50
N ALA A 65 6.07 -17.28 -13.46
CA ALA A 65 7.12 -16.95 -12.48
C ALA A 65 7.41 -18.06 -11.48
N GLY A 66 6.61 -19.13 -11.47
CA GLY A 66 6.64 -20.18 -10.45
C GLY A 66 6.17 -19.67 -9.08
N LYS A 67 5.83 -20.59 -8.16
CA LYS A 67 5.72 -20.22 -6.74
C LYS A 67 7.12 -19.88 -6.25
N LYS A 68 7.41 -18.59 -6.12
CA LYS A 68 8.56 -18.13 -5.35
C LYS A 68 8.13 -18.11 -3.89
N ASP A 69 8.77 -18.94 -3.09
CA ASP A 69 8.60 -18.90 -1.64
C ASP A 69 9.37 -17.66 -1.15
N PHE A 70 8.66 -16.54 -1.00
CA PHE A 70 9.18 -15.34 -0.36
C PHE A 70 9.17 -15.46 1.17
N ALA A 71 9.27 -16.69 1.69
CA ALA A 71 9.37 -16.90 3.13
C ALA A 71 10.76 -16.41 3.57
N ASP A 72 10.78 -15.52 4.56
CA ASP A 72 11.98 -14.80 5.05
C ASP A 72 13.05 -15.69 5.72
N ALA A 73 13.00 -17.02 5.53
CA ALA A 73 13.88 -17.97 6.21
C ALA A 73 15.37 -17.75 5.91
N ASP A 74 15.72 -17.27 4.70
CA ASP A 74 17.12 -17.01 4.30
C ASP A 74 17.58 -15.57 4.54
N ILE A 75 16.64 -14.64 4.73
CA ILE A 75 16.95 -13.20 4.81
C ILE A 75 17.62 -12.89 6.15
N THR A 76 17.21 -13.55 7.23
CA THR A 76 17.79 -13.36 8.56
C THR A 76 19.27 -13.75 8.63
N GLU A 77 19.69 -14.81 7.93
CA GLU A 77 21.09 -15.23 7.91
C GLU A 77 21.94 -14.31 7.01
N SER A 78 21.42 -13.88 5.86
CA SER A 78 22.12 -12.90 5.00
C SER A 78 22.30 -11.55 5.70
N ILE A 79 21.27 -11.06 6.41
CA ILE A 79 21.36 -9.81 7.19
C ILE A 79 22.36 -9.96 8.32
N ARG A 80 22.34 -11.09 9.05
CA ARG A 80 23.30 -11.36 10.13
C ARG A 80 24.73 -11.37 9.61
N GLU A 81 24.97 -11.99 8.46
CA GLU A 81 26.29 -12.05 7.84
C GLU A 81 26.78 -10.66 7.41
N GLU A 82 25.95 -9.87 6.74
CA GLU A 82 26.28 -8.49 6.35
C GLU A 82 26.55 -7.59 7.56
N LEU A 83 25.74 -7.69 8.62
CA LEU A 83 25.94 -6.94 9.86
C LEU A 83 27.26 -7.32 10.53
N SER A 84 27.59 -8.62 10.57
CA SER A 84 28.86 -9.11 11.11
C SER A 84 30.07 -8.60 10.32
N ARG A 85 29.94 -8.50 8.99
CA ARG A 85 30.97 -7.99 8.08
C ARG A 85 31.17 -6.48 8.28
N ALA A 86 30.09 -5.74 8.49
CA ALA A 86 30.12 -4.32 8.81
C ALA A 86 30.78 -4.06 10.18
N MET A 87 30.43 -4.85 11.21
CA MET A 87 31.04 -4.75 12.54
C MET A 87 32.55 -4.97 12.51
N GLN A 88 33.01 -6.02 11.81
CA GLN A 88 34.44 -6.31 11.64
C GLN A 88 35.18 -5.19 10.90
N ALA A 89 34.56 -4.56 9.89
CA ALA A 89 35.14 -3.42 9.19
C ALA A 89 35.32 -2.21 10.12
N THR A 90 34.31 -1.87 10.92
CA THR A 90 34.41 -0.80 11.94
C THR A 90 35.44 -1.11 13.03
N GLU A 91 35.62 -2.37 13.40
CA GLU A 91 36.63 -2.79 14.39
C GLU A 91 38.06 -2.71 13.83
N MET A 92 38.26 -3.01 12.54
CA MET A 92 39.55 -2.77 11.88
C MET A 92 39.84 -1.26 11.78
N GLU A 93 38.84 -0.44 11.45
CA GLU A 93 38.98 1.02 11.43
C GLU A 93 39.27 1.61 12.82
N ALA A 94 38.71 1.04 13.89
CA ALA A 94 38.98 1.45 15.27
C ALA A 94 40.41 1.10 15.72
N ARG A 95 40.94 -0.07 15.33
CA ARG A 95 42.32 -0.49 15.63
C ARG A 95 43.39 0.31 14.89
N HIS A 96 43.03 0.97 13.78
CA HIS A 96 43.92 1.86 13.04
C HIS A 96 43.88 3.32 13.53
N ARG A 97 43.05 3.66 14.54
CA ARG A 97 42.81 5.03 15.02
C ARG A 97 43.58 5.45 16.29
N ASP A 98 44.44 4.59 16.83
CA ASP A 98 45.24 4.89 18.04
C ASP A 98 46.49 5.76 17.77
N GLY A 99 46.59 6.40 16.60
CA GLY A 99 47.79 7.14 16.24
C GLY A 99 47.58 8.25 15.23
N GLN A 100 46.58 9.12 15.40
CA GLN A 100 46.63 10.50 14.88
C GLN A 100 45.43 11.31 15.38
N GLU A 101 45.69 12.08 16.44
CA GLU A 101 44.83 13.19 16.83
C GLU A 101 45.12 14.41 15.95
N LYS A 102 44.03 15.03 15.48
CA LYS A 102 43.86 16.42 14.99
C LYS A 102 43.79 16.63 13.47
N ASN A 103 42.65 17.22 13.11
CA ASN A 103 42.26 17.87 11.84
C ASN A 103 41.57 16.99 10.78
N ALA A 104 40.30 16.66 11.03
CA ALA A 104 39.29 16.48 9.99
C ALA A 104 38.03 17.29 10.37
N PRO A 105 37.33 17.94 9.42
CA PRO A 105 36.10 18.67 9.73
C PRO A 105 35.08 17.70 10.35
N ALA A 106 34.38 18.19 11.38
CA ALA A 106 33.38 17.43 12.13
C ALA A 106 32.51 16.59 11.19
N GLY A 107 32.46 15.28 11.46
CA GLY A 107 31.85 14.29 10.60
C GLY A 107 30.42 14.67 10.22
N SER A 108 30.12 14.61 8.93
CA SER A 108 28.74 14.57 8.50
C SER A 108 28.15 13.25 8.99
N ASP A 109 27.37 13.30 10.07
CA ASP A 109 26.54 12.17 10.47
C ASP A 109 25.72 11.73 9.24
N ARG A 110 25.97 10.52 8.74
CA ARG A 110 25.19 9.98 7.62
C ARG A 110 23.79 9.71 8.15
N LYS A 111 22.82 10.58 7.81
CA LYS A 111 21.40 10.39 8.14
C LYS A 111 20.88 9.14 7.41
N VAL A 112 20.80 8.02 8.12
CA VAL A 112 20.22 6.77 7.61
C VAL A 112 18.71 6.93 7.60
N VAL A 113 18.11 6.96 6.41
CA VAL A 113 16.66 7.05 6.24
C VAL A 113 16.13 5.66 5.89
N VAL A 114 15.25 5.13 6.74
CA VAL A 114 14.53 3.88 6.46
C VAL A 114 13.33 4.19 5.58
N ILE A 115 13.23 3.55 4.42
CA ILE A 115 12.11 3.74 3.49
C ILE A 115 10.82 3.24 4.16
N GLY A 116 9.89 4.14 4.44
CA GLY A 116 8.63 3.85 5.15
C GLY A 116 8.62 4.17 6.65
N GLY A 117 9.74 4.67 7.20
CA GLY A 117 9.81 5.24 8.56
C GLY A 117 9.50 6.75 8.57
N ASP A 118 9.55 7.36 9.75
CA ASP A 118 9.44 8.82 9.87
C ASP A 118 10.67 9.49 9.27
N TYR A 119 10.45 10.40 8.33
CA TYR A 119 11.49 11.07 7.56
C TYR A 119 12.15 12.23 8.33
N PHE A 120 11.52 12.67 9.42
CA PHE A 120 11.94 13.79 10.25
C PHE A 120 12.34 13.33 11.65
N SER A 121 13.47 13.84 12.15
CA SER A 121 13.81 13.69 13.58
C SER A 121 12.95 14.62 14.43
N ARG A 122 12.86 14.37 15.73
CA ARG A 122 12.13 15.27 16.65
C ARG A 122 12.69 16.68 16.61
N GLU A 123 14.01 16.79 16.50
CA GLU A 123 14.73 18.05 16.38
C GLU A 123 14.40 18.76 15.05
N ASP A 124 14.19 18.01 13.96
CA ASP A 124 13.77 18.56 12.66
C ASP A 124 12.34 19.13 12.76
N LEU A 125 11.43 18.43 13.45
CA LEU A 125 10.04 18.86 13.67
C LEU A 125 9.96 20.11 14.56
N ASP A 126 10.79 20.18 15.61
CA ASP A 126 10.80 21.33 16.54
C ASP A 126 11.41 22.59 15.92
N SER A 127 12.21 22.45 14.86
CA SER A 127 12.75 23.57 14.10
C SER A 127 11.73 24.24 13.15
N LEU A 128 10.57 23.62 12.92
CA LEU A 128 9.54 24.16 12.05
C LEU A 128 8.90 25.43 12.62
N ARG A 129 8.55 26.34 11.71
CA ARG A 129 7.76 27.53 12.04
C ARG A 129 6.43 27.11 12.67
N PRO A 130 5.88 27.88 13.62
CA PRO A 130 4.64 27.51 14.33
C PRO A 130 3.46 27.17 13.41
N GLU A 131 3.36 27.87 12.27
CA GLU A 131 2.35 27.64 11.22
C GLU A 131 2.49 26.30 10.48
N ASP A 132 3.69 25.73 10.41
CA ASP A 132 3.98 24.49 9.69
C ASP A 132 3.91 23.25 10.60
N ARG A 133 3.63 23.42 11.90
CA ARG A 133 3.52 22.34 12.91
C ARG A 133 2.19 21.58 12.82
N ILE A 134 1.77 21.26 11.60
CA ILE A 134 0.48 20.63 11.31
C ILE A 134 0.38 19.26 12.00
N PHE A 135 1.49 18.54 12.21
CA PHE A 135 1.48 17.18 12.79
C PHE A 135 1.80 17.10 14.29
N SER A 136 1.99 18.23 14.97
CA SER A 136 2.29 18.28 16.41
C SER A 136 1.21 17.62 17.29
N PHE A 137 -0.03 17.56 16.79
CA PHE A 137 -1.14 16.90 17.48
C PHE A 137 -1.07 15.37 17.43
N LEU A 138 -0.39 14.75 16.46
CA LEU A 138 -0.25 13.28 16.39
C LEU A 138 0.79 12.76 17.38
N GLY A 139 1.89 13.48 17.58
CA GLY A 139 2.98 13.07 18.47
C GLY A 139 2.63 13.15 19.97
N ARG A 140 1.56 13.87 20.31
CA ARG A 140 1.15 14.14 21.71
C ARG A 140 0.38 12.99 22.36
N ASN A 141 -0.06 12.00 21.59
CA ASN A 141 -0.87 10.89 22.09
C ASN A 141 -0.07 9.61 22.37
N GLY A 142 1.27 9.65 22.27
CA GLY A 142 2.14 8.45 22.36
C GLY A 142 2.99 8.32 23.62
N ALA A 143 3.01 9.29 24.54
CA ALA A 143 3.80 9.20 25.76
C ALA A 143 3.07 9.87 26.93
N GLU A 144 2.62 9.05 27.88
CA GLU A 144 2.02 9.46 29.14
C GLU A 144 3.00 10.28 30.00
N SER A 145 2.54 11.38 30.60
CA SER A 145 2.74 11.76 32.03
C SER A 145 2.41 13.25 32.28
N GLY A 146 1.44 13.50 33.15
CA GLY A 146 1.52 14.55 34.19
C GLY A 146 1.23 16.02 33.83
N ASP A 147 0.22 16.54 34.53
CA ASP A 147 0.05 17.92 35.01
C ASP A 147 -0.74 18.96 34.16
N GLU A 148 -1.42 19.81 34.93
CA GLU A 148 -2.69 20.48 34.68
C GLU A 148 -2.58 21.82 33.93
N ASP A 149 -3.69 22.13 33.24
CA ASP A 149 -4.25 23.47 32.98
C ASP A 149 -3.37 24.55 32.31
N ASP A 150 -3.58 24.74 31.00
CA ASP A 150 -3.83 26.09 30.46
C ASP A 150 -4.66 26.01 29.16
N GLY A 151 -5.93 26.42 29.29
CA GLY A 151 -6.58 27.32 28.33
C GLY A 151 -6.62 26.91 26.85
N GLY A 152 -7.48 25.94 26.48
CA GLY A 152 -7.74 25.74 25.06
C GLY A 152 -8.63 24.58 24.61
N THR A 153 -9.53 24.06 25.45
CA THR A 153 -10.53 23.09 24.98
C THR A 153 -11.93 23.67 25.08
N ARG A 154 -12.49 24.07 23.94
CA ARG A 154 -13.94 23.99 23.74
C ARG A 154 -14.27 23.68 22.28
N ALA A 155 -14.72 22.42 22.11
CA ALA A 155 -15.64 21.93 21.10
C ALA A 155 -15.10 21.55 19.71
N VAL A 156 -14.35 20.46 19.63
CA VAL A 156 -14.51 19.48 18.52
C VAL A 156 -14.57 18.05 19.06
N ALA A 157 -15.26 17.86 20.18
CA ALA A 157 -15.73 16.55 20.61
C ALA A 157 -17.24 16.49 20.38
N ASP A 158 -17.70 15.43 19.73
CA ASP A 158 -19.10 15.07 19.48
C ASP A 158 -19.95 16.08 18.70
N LYS A 159 -19.62 16.27 17.41
CA LYS A 159 -20.71 16.22 16.45
C LYS A 159 -20.76 14.78 15.95
N PRO A 160 -21.84 14.01 16.18
CA PRO A 160 -22.00 12.77 15.44
C PRO A 160 -21.85 13.14 13.96
N PHE A 161 -21.13 12.32 13.19
CA PHE A 161 -21.09 12.44 11.74
C PHE A 161 -22.53 12.28 11.23
N ASP A 162 -23.29 13.37 11.23
CA ASP A 162 -24.69 13.47 10.82
C ASP A 162 -24.79 13.91 9.36
N ASP A 163 -23.70 13.74 8.62
CA ASP A 163 -23.72 13.85 7.18
C ASP A 163 -24.39 12.59 6.64
N MET A 164 -25.72 12.59 6.65
CA MET A 164 -26.59 11.54 6.09
C MET A 164 -26.21 11.16 4.65
N ARG A 165 -25.45 12.03 3.97
CA ARG A 165 -24.86 11.85 2.64
C ARG A 165 -23.85 10.71 2.53
N PHE A 166 -23.20 10.31 3.62
CA PHE A 166 -22.19 9.24 3.58
C PHE A 166 -22.77 7.85 3.85
N TYR A 167 -24.04 7.75 4.22
CA TYR A 167 -24.68 6.45 4.40
C TYR A 167 -25.00 5.83 3.04
N THR A 168 -24.39 4.68 2.79
CA THR A 168 -24.60 3.87 1.58
C THR A 168 -24.91 2.44 1.98
N GLU A 169 -25.59 1.72 1.11
CA GLU A 169 -25.90 0.30 1.31
C GLU A 169 -24.61 -0.54 1.45
N THR A 170 -23.62 -0.27 0.61
CA THR A 170 -22.31 -0.94 0.65
C THR A 170 -21.58 -0.69 1.97
N LEU A 171 -21.72 0.50 2.57
CA LEU A 171 -21.14 0.78 3.88
C LEU A 171 -21.77 -0.10 4.97
N ALA A 172 -23.10 -0.28 4.94
CA ALA A 172 -23.79 -1.16 5.88
C ALA A 172 -23.40 -2.64 5.69
N GLU A 173 -23.26 -3.09 4.44
CA GLU A 173 -22.82 -4.44 4.09
C GLU A 173 -21.40 -4.72 4.62
N ILE A 174 -20.47 -3.79 4.44
CA ILE A 174 -19.11 -3.89 4.99
C ILE A 174 -19.14 -3.98 6.53
N TYR A 175 -20.01 -3.22 7.21
CA TYR A 175 -20.13 -3.32 8.66
C TYR A 175 -20.68 -4.68 9.10
N ALA A 176 -21.65 -5.24 8.37
CA ALA A 176 -22.17 -6.58 8.64
C ALA A 176 -21.10 -7.66 8.43
N ASP A 177 -20.33 -7.59 7.35
CA ASP A 177 -19.23 -8.52 7.06
C ASP A 177 -18.13 -8.48 8.12
N GLN A 178 -17.90 -7.31 8.72
CA GLN A 178 -16.95 -7.12 9.82
C GLN A 178 -17.51 -7.55 11.19
N GLY A 179 -18.78 -7.93 11.28
CA GLY A 179 -19.45 -8.31 12.52
C GLY A 179 -19.96 -7.14 13.38
N TYR A 180 -19.93 -5.91 12.86
CA TYR A 180 -20.46 -4.72 13.53
C TYR A 180 -21.96 -4.53 13.23
N PHE A 181 -22.80 -5.45 13.71
CA PHE A 181 -24.23 -5.48 13.42
C PHE A 181 -24.98 -4.22 13.88
N ASP A 182 -24.66 -3.70 15.07
CA ASP A 182 -25.29 -2.49 15.60
C ASP A 182 -25.08 -1.28 14.66
N ARG A 183 -23.87 -1.14 14.11
CA ARG A 183 -23.55 -0.07 13.16
C ARG A 183 -24.23 -0.29 11.82
N ALA A 184 -24.32 -1.54 11.35
CA ALA A 184 -25.03 -1.86 10.12
C ALA A 184 -26.53 -1.53 10.24
N GLU A 185 -27.16 -1.84 11.38
CA GLU A 185 -28.55 -1.48 11.67
C GLU A 185 -28.76 0.04 11.69
N ASP A 186 -27.86 0.80 12.30
CA ASP A 186 -27.92 2.26 12.32
C ASP A 186 -27.87 2.84 10.89
N VAL A 187 -26.97 2.33 10.05
CA VAL A 187 -26.83 2.79 8.66
C VAL A 187 -28.10 2.46 7.86
N TYR A 188 -28.62 1.24 7.96
CA TYR A 188 -29.86 0.87 7.27
C TYR A 188 -31.07 1.69 7.75
N SER A 189 -31.15 1.96 9.05
CA SER A 189 -32.20 2.80 9.63
C SER A 189 -32.16 4.23 9.06
N LYS A 190 -30.96 4.80 8.91
CA LYS A 190 -30.79 6.12 8.28
C LYS A 190 -31.09 6.10 6.78
N LEU A 191 -30.80 5.00 6.08
CA LEU A 191 -31.16 4.82 4.68
C LEU A 191 -32.68 4.73 4.46
N ILE A 192 -33.44 4.15 5.41
CA ILE A 192 -34.91 4.16 5.38
C ILE A 192 -35.45 5.59 5.42
N LEU A 193 -34.86 6.45 6.28
CA LEU A 193 -35.26 7.85 6.40
C LEU A 193 -34.91 8.65 5.13
N LEU A 194 -33.78 8.35 4.50
CA LEU A 194 -33.31 9.05 3.30
C LEU A 194 -34.07 8.59 2.03
N TYR A 195 -34.44 7.31 1.96
CA TYR A 195 -35.08 6.68 0.80
C TYR A 195 -36.34 5.90 1.21
N PRO A 196 -37.45 6.60 1.54
CA PRO A 196 -38.67 5.95 2.04
C PRO A 196 -39.29 4.97 1.04
N GLU A 197 -39.08 5.17 -0.27
CA GLU A 197 -39.53 4.25 -1.33
C GLU A 197 -38.91 2.85 -1.20
N LYS A 198 -37.71 2.75 -0.63
CA LYS A 198 -36.97 1.48 -0.41
C LYS A 198 -37.05 1.01 1.05
N SER A 199 -37.92 1.60 1.86
CA SER A 199 -38.03 1.30 3.29
C SER A 199 -38.24 -0.19 3.58
N ALA A 200 -39.15 -0.85 2.86
CA ALA A 200 -39.41 -2.29 3.01
C ALA A 200 -38.19 -3.16 2.70
N TYR A 201 -37.38 -2.76 1.71
CA TYR A 201 -36.15 -3.46 1.36
C TYR A 201 -35.11 -3.39 2.49
N PHE A 202 -34.81 -2.19 2.99
CA PHE A 202 -33.86 -2.03 4.08
C PHE A 202 -34.35 -2.66 5.40
N ALA A 203 -35.65 -2.63 5.67
CA ALA A 203 -36.22 -3.34 6.82
C ALA A 203 -35.96 -4.86 6.75
N SER A 204 -36.10 -5.46 5.57
CA SER A 204 -35.77 -6.88 5.37
C SER A 204 -34.29 -7.21 5.57
N LEU A 205 -33.39 -6.26 5.28
CA LEU A 205 -31.95 -6.42 5.55
C LEU A 205 -31.67 -6.35 7.06
N ILE A 206 -32.31 -5.43 7.78
CA ILE A 206 -32.20 -5.34 9.24
C ILE A 206 -32.69 -6.63 9.91
N GLU A 207 -33.80 -7.22 9.45
CA GLU A 207 -34.29 -8.49 9.97
C GLU A 207 -33.29 -9.63 9.78
N LYS A 208 -32.62 -9.69 8.61
CA LYS A 208 -31.57 -10.69 8.34
C LYS A 208 -30.35 -10.54 9.25
N LEU A 209 -30.00 -9.32 9.66
CA LEU A 209 -28.88 -9.08 10.57
C LEU A 209 -29.16 -9.55 12.02
N LYS A 210 -30.43 -9.63 12.40
CA LYS A 210 -30.86 -10.05 13.76
C LYS A 210 -31.05 -11.55 13.92
N GLN A 211 -30.91 -12.31 12.83
CA GLN A 211 -31.20 -13.74 12.76
C GLN A 211 -29.93 -14.58 12.87
#